data_AF-A0A367G222-F1
#
_entry.id   AF-A0A367G222-F1
#
_cell.length_a   1.000
_cell.length_b   1.000
_cell.length_c   1.000
_cell.angle_alpha   90.00
_cell.angle_beta   90.00
_cell.angle_gamma   90.00
#
_symmetry.space_group_name_H-M   'P 1'
#
loop_
_entity.id
_entity.type
_entity.pdbx_description
1 polymer ?
#
loop_
_entity_poly.entity_id
_entity_poly.type
_entity_poly.pdbx_seq_one_letter_code
_entity_poly.pdbx_strand_id
1 'polypeptide(L)'
;MKLEKRITLTAYEVEYIDTREPKPRTIHWEQIVLDGGRLSALARLGQTPAAFITQQYEAAGFRVSSIHRGETIDARIDLPALWAEMQQKIAASRKLLAQTKAAKEGSAAE
;
A
#
# COMPACT_ATOMS: atom_id res chain seq x y z
N MET A 1 -5.36 -30.82 2.05
CA MET A 1 -4.94 -29.84 3.08
C MET A 1 -5.36 -28.45 2.62
N LYS A 2 -6.07 -27.68 3.45
CA LYS A 2 -6.28 -26.24 3.19
C LYS A 2 -5.06 -25.49 3.69
N LEU A 3 -4.28 -24.91 2.79
CA LEU A 3 -3.05 -24.19 3.12
C LEU A 3 -3.42 -22.71 3.36
N GLU A 4 -3.91 -22.42 4.57
CA GLU A 4 -4.38 -21.09 4.95
C GLU A 4 -3.37 -20.39 5.88
N LYS A 5 -3.21 -19.08 5.70
CA LYS A 5 -2.44 -18.22 6.61
C LYS A 5 -3.37 -17.23 7.29
N ARG A 6 -3.32 -17.18 8.62
CA ARG A 6 -3.94 -16.09 9.39
C ARG A 6 -2.98 -14.90 9.42
N ILE A 7 -3.48 -13.73 9.08
CA ILE A 7 -2.80 -12.44 9.23
C ILE A 7 -3.68 -11.50 10.05
N THR A 8 -3.04 -10.61 10.81
CA THR A 8 -3.73 -9.55 11.54
C THR A 8 -3.52 -8.24 10.80
N LEU A 9 -4.56 -7.44 10.66
CA LEU A 9 -4.55 -6.16 9.94
C LEU A 9 -5.10 -5.08 10.88
N THR A 10 -4.37 -3.99 11.08
CA THR A 10 -4.81 -2.85 11.89
C THR A 10 -4.95 -1.62 11.02
N ALA A 11 -6.13 -1.03 11.02
CA ALA A 11 -6.42 0.22 10.32
C ALA A 11 -5.90 1.43 11.11
N TYR A 12 -5.47 2.46 10.38
CA TYR A 12 -5.22 3.80 10.90
C TYR A 12 -5.86 4.81 9.96
N GLU A 13 -6.61 5.74 10.52
CA GLU A 13 -7.14 6.90 9.81
C GLU A 13 -6.12 8.03 9.89
N VAL A 14 -5.71 8.54 8.75
CA VAL A 14 -4.70 9.60 8.63
C VAL A 14 -5.35 10.82 8.05
N GLU A 15 -5.25 11.91 8.79
CA GLU A 15 -5.59 13.23 8.29
C GLU A 15 -4.31 13.92 7.82
N TYR A 16 -4.29 14.43 6.59
CA TYR A 16 -3.11 15.06 6.02
C TYR A 16 -3.46 16.22 5.09
N ILE A 17 -2.48 17.09 4.88
CA ILE A 17 -2.55 18.22 3.95
C ILE A 17 -1.42 18.11 2.93
N ASP A 18 -1.69 18.48 1.67
CA ASP A 18 -0.63 18.64 0.68
C ASP A 18 0.08 19.97 0.90
N THR A 19 1.37 19.92 1.24
CA THR A 19 2.14 21.13 1.51
C THR A 19 2.51 21.91 0.25
N ARG A 20 2.41 21.26 -0.92
CA ARG A 20 2.71 21.80 -2.26
C ARG A 20 1.56 22.64 -2.79
N GLU A 21 0.36 22.47 -2.26
CA GLU A 21 -0.80 23.29 -2.62
C GLU A 21 -0.71 24.71 -2.05
N PRO A 22 -1.18 25.73 -2.79
CA PRO A 22 -1.30 27.10 -2.29
C PRO A 22 -2.32 27.16 -1.14
N LYS A 23 -2.23 28.20 -0.32
CA LYS A 23 -3.22 28.44 0.75
C LYS A 23 -4.51 29.05 0.17
N PRO A 24 -5.70 28.74 0.72
CA PRO A 24 -5.96 27.78 1.81
C PRO A 24 -5.86 26.32 1.34
N ARG A 25 -5.28 25.47 2.18
CA ARG A 25 -5.04 24.06 1.86
C ARG A 25 -6.21 23.19 2.29
N THR A 26 -6.48 22.15 1.51
CA THR A 26 -7.53 21.16 1.81
C THR A 26 -7.01 20.13 2.79
N ILE A 27 -7.87 19.70 3.71
CA ILE A 27 -7.62 18.56 4.59
C ILE A 27 -8.14 17.30 3.90
N HIS A 28 -7.30 16.28 3.84
CA HIS A 28 -7.61 14.96 3.29
C HIS A 28 -7.63 13.91 4.38
N TRP A 29 -8.41 12.86 4.14
CA TRP A 29 -8.52 11.69 5.01
C TRP A 29 -8.26 10.43 4.20
N GLU A 30 -7.43 9.54 4.75
CA GLU A 30 -7.13 8.25 4.16
C GLU A 30 -7.05 7.17 5.23
N GLN A 31 -7.60 5.99 4.93
CA GLN A 31 -7.44 4.81 5.77
C GLN A 31 -6.27 3.98 5.24
N ILE A 32 -5.28 3.78 6.08
CA ILE A 32 -4.15 2.89 5.82
C ILE A 32 -4.24 1.66 6.70
N VAL A 33 -3.67 0.55 6.24
CA VAL A 33 -3.68 -0.72 6.97
C VAL A 33 -2.26 -1.23 7.13
N LEU A 34 -1.86 -1.54 8.36
CA LEU A 34 -0.60 -2.18 8.67
C LEU A 34 -0.86 -3.62 9.10
N ASP A 35 -0.14 -4.57 8.50
CA ASP A 35 -0.20 -5.97 8.92
C ASP A 35 0.57 -6.21 10.23
N GLY A 36 0.22 -7.29 10.93
CA GLY A 36 0.81 -7.65 12.21
C GLY A 36 2.32 -7.91 12.14
N GLY A 37 2.84 -8.36 10.99
CA GLY A 37 4.28 -8.51 10.77
C GLY A 37 4.98 -7.16 10.79
N ARG A 38 4.42 -6.18 10.06
CA ARG A 38 4.93 -4.80 10.04
C ARG A 38 4.87 -4.14 11.41
N LEU A 39 3.75 -4.26 12.13
CA LEU A 39 3.63 -3.74 13.50
C LEU A 39 4.68 -4.36 14.44
N SER A 40 4.90 -5.66 14.31
CA SER A 40 5.91 -6.37 15.10
C SER A 40 7.34 -5.94 14.75
N ALA A 41 7.61 -5.57 13.50
CA ALA A 41 8.91 -5.04 13.08
C ALA A 41 9.13 -3.63 13.65
N LEU A 42 8.14 -2.75 13.54
CA LEU A 42 8.18 -1.39 14.10
C LEU A 42 8.45 -1.41 15.61
N ALA A 43 7.78 -2.28 16.35
CA ALA A 43 8.00 -2.46 17.78
C ALA A 43 9.45 -2.84 18.11
N ARG A 44 10.08 -3.71 17.32
CA ARG A 44 11.50 -4.10 17.50
C ARG A 44 12.47 -2.99 17.16
N LEU A 45 12.09 -2.08 16.25
CA LEU A 45 12.86 -0.89 15.90
C LEU A 45 12.61 0.28 16.87
N GLY A 46 11.74 0.11 17.87
CA GLY A 46 11.37 1.19 18.79
C GLY A 46 10.57 2.32 18.13
N GLN A 47 10.00 2.07 16.94
CA GLN A 47 9.23 3.05 16.19
C GLN A 47 7.73 2.81 16.40
N THR A 48 6.97 3.88 16.67
CA THR A 48 5.51 3.77 16.77
C THR A 48 4.89 3.71 15.37
N PRO A 49 3.73 3.05 15.19
CA PRO A 49 2.99 3.08 13.93
C PRO A 49 2.73 4.50 13.43
N ALA A 50 2.31 5.40 14.33
CA ALA A 50 2.06 6.80 13.98
C ALA A 50 3.31 7.49 13.44
N ALA A 51 4.47 7.35 14.09
CA ALA A 51 5.72 7.95 13.60
C ALA A 51 6.14 7.38 12.24
N PHE A 52 5.99 6.06 12.05
CA PHE A 52 6.26 5.40 10.78
C PHE A 52 5.36 5.94 9.65
N ILE A 53 4.07 6.09 9.93
CA ILE A 53 3.08 6.63 8.99
C ILE A 53 3.41 8.08 8.64
N THR A 54 3.62 8.94 9.64
CA THR A 54 3.99 10.35 9.42
C THR A 54 5.20 10.48 8.51
N GLN A 55 6.26 9.71 8.78
CA GLN A 55 7.47 9.72 7.96
C GLN A 55 7.20 9.38 6.49
N GLN A 56 6.30 8.44 6.21
CA GLN A 56 5.94 8.06 4.84
C GLN A 56 5.21 9.19 4.11
N TYR A 57 4.26 9.87 4.77
CA TYR A 57 3.54 11.00 4.18
C TYR A 57 4.47 12.20 3.97
N GLU A 58 5.33 12.51 4.93
CA GLU A 58 6.31 13.59 4.84
C GLU A 58 7.31 13.38 3.70
N ALA A 59 7.79 12.14 3.51
CA ALA A 59 8.64 11.79 2.38
C ALA A 59 7.96 12.01 1.01
N ALA A 60 6.63 11.98 0.95
CA ALA A 60 5.84 12.25 -0.25
C ALA A 60 5.39 13.72 -0.40
N GLY A 61 5.78 14.61 0.52
CA GLY A 61 5.44 16.04 0.49
C GLY A 61 4.12 16.40 1.18
N PHE A 62 3.53 15.47 1.92
CA PHE A 62 2.33 15.71 2.72
C PHE A 62 2.70 15.99 4.17
N ARG A 63 1.88 16.78 4.87
CA ARG A 63 1.99 16.96 6.32
C ARG A 63 0.82 16.27 6.99
N VAL A 64 1.11 15.41 7.96
CA VAL A 64 0.09 14.73 8.76
C VAL A 64 -0.39 15.64 9.89
N SER A 65 -1.71 15.78 10.00
CA SER A 65 -2.39 16.53 11.06
C SER A 65 -2.73 15.63 12.24
N SER A 66 -3.33 14.47 11.98
CA SER A 66 -3.77 13.52 13.01
C SER A 66 -3.70 12.07 12.50
N ILE A 67 -3.49 11.13 13.43
CA ILE A 67 -3.54 9.70 13.15
C ILE A 67 -4.38 9.03 14.24
N HIS A 68 -5.42 8.32 13.85
CA HIS A 68 -6.28 7.57 14.75
C HIS A 68 -6.15 6.07 14.46
N ARG A 69 -5.91 5.28 15.50
CA ARG A 69 -5.90 3.82 15.36
C ARG A 69 -7.35 3.33 15.28
N GLY A 70 -7.68 2.64 14.21
CA GLY A 70 -8.98 2.05 13.97
C GLY A 70 -9.04 0.57 14.35
N GLU A 71 -9.93 -0.14 13.67
CA GLU A 71 -10.20 -1.56 13.91
C GLU A 71 -8.97 -2.45 13.64
N THR A 72 -8.87 -3.55 14.37
CA THR A 72 -7.94 -4.64 14.08
C THR A 72 -8.73 -5.90 13.75
N ILE A 73 -8.49 -6.47 12.57
CA ILE A 73 -9.16 -7.67 12.09
C ILE A 73 -8.17 -8.81 11.87
N ASP A 74 -8.63 -10.04 12.07
CA ASP A 74 -7.93 -11.25 11.66
C ASP A 74 -8.47 -11.73 10.31
N ALA A 75 -7.63 -11.74 9.29
CA ALA A 75 -7.97 -12.25 7.96
C ALA A 75 -7.37 -13.65 7.76
N ARG A 76 -8.16 -14.54 7.15
CA ARG A 76 -7.69 -15.86 6.67
C ARG A 76 -7.44 -15.77 5.17
N ILE A 77 -6.20 -16.08 4.78
CA ILE A 77 -5.76 -16.03 3.38
C ILE A 77 -5.58 -17.46 2.89
N ASP A 78 -6.31 -17.82 1.83
CA ASP A 78 -6.09 -19.05 1.07
C ASP A 78 -4.85 -18.86 0.18
N LEU A 79 -3.75 -19.54 0.53
CA LEU A 79 -2.47 -19.38 -0.16
C LEU A 79 -2.49 -19.93 -1.60
N PRO A 80 -3.07 -21.12 -1.87
CA PRO A 80 -3.27 -21.60 -3.25
C PRO A 80 -4.06 -20.62 -4.13
N ALA A 81 -5.16 -20.07 -3.63
CA ALA A 81 -5.97 -19.11 -4.37
C ALA A 81 -5.19 -17.82 -4.66
N LEU A 82 -4.51 -17.28 -3.64
CA LEU A 82 -3.66 -16.10 -3.79
C LEU A 82 -2.54 -16.33 -4.82
N TRP A 83 -1.93 -17.51 -4.81
CA TRP A 83 -0.89 -17.85 -5.79
C TRP A 83 -1.43 -17.91 -7.22
N ALA A 84 -2.59 -18.53 -7.41
CA ALA A 84 -3.24 -18.58 -8.71
C ALA A 84 -3.57 -17.18 -9.25
N GLU A 85 -4.11 -16.30 -8.41
CA GLU A 85 -4.37 -14.89 -8.77
C GLU A 85 -3.07 -14.15 -9.14
N MET A 86 -1.99 -14.35 -8.38
CA MET A 86 -0.70 -13.73 -8.67
C MET A 86 -0.14 -14.20 -10.03
N GLN A 87 -0.28 -15.47 -10.38
CA GLN A 87 0.15 -15.99 -11.68
C GLN A 87 -0.63 -15.34 -12.84
N GLN A 88 -1.93 -15.11 -12.67
CA GLN A 88 -2.74 -14.40 -13.66
C GLN A 88 -2.29 -12.95 -13.82
N LYS A 89 -2.03 -12.25 -12.71
CA LYS A 89 -1.50 -10.88 -12.72
C LYS A 89 -0.16 -10.79 -13.45
N ILE A 90 0.77 -11.68 -13.15
CA ILE A 90 2.07 -11.75 -13.84
C ILE A 90 1.89 -11.99 -15.34
N ALA A 91 1.02 -12.90 -15.73
CA ALA A 91 0.75 -13.18 -17.13
C ALA A 91 0.16 -11.97 -17.86
N ALA A 92 -0.78 -11.25 -17.22
CA ALA A 92 -1.36 -10.03 -17.76
C ALA A 92 -0.31 -8.92 -17.93
N SER A 93 0.54 -8.69 -16.93
CA SER A 93 1.62 -7.70 -17.01
C SER A 93 2.63 -8.03 -18.12
N ARG A 94 2.98 -9.31 -18.31
CA ARG A 94 3.86 -9.74 -19.40
C ARG A 94 3.26 -9.48 -20.77
N LYS A 95 1.97 -9.78 -20.95
CA LYS A 95 1.26 -9.48 -22.21
C LYS A 95 1.24 -7.97 -22.49
N LEU A 96 0.94 -7.16 -21.48
CA LEU A 96 0.94 -5.70 -21.61
C LEU A 96 2.33 -5.20 -22.05
N LEU A 97 3.39 -5.63 -21.37
CA LEU A 97 4.77 -5.26 -21.72
C LEU A 97 5.15 -5.65 -23.14
N ALA A 98 4.75 -6.85 -23.60
CA ALA A 98 5.00 -7.30 -24.97
C ALA A 98 4.26 -6.42 -25.99
N GLN A 99 3.00 -6.07 -25.73
CA GLN A 99 2.22 -5.17 -26.58
C GLN A 99 2.82 -3.75 -26.61
N THR A 100 3.26 -3.23 -25.47
CA THR A 100 3.89 -1.90 -25.41
C THR A 100 5.23 -1.87 -26.16
N LYS A 101 6.01 -2.96 -26.13
CA LYS A 101 7.23 -3.07 -26.92
C LYS A 101 6.94 -3.12 -28.42
N ALA A 102 6.01 -3.97 -28.84
CA ALA A 102 5.63 -4.08 -30.25
C ALA A 102 5.10 -2.76 -30.81
N ALA A 103 4.31 -2.01 -30.03
CA ALA A 103 3.82 -0.69 -30.44
C ALA A 103 4.94 0.35 -30.58
N LYS A 104 5.97 0.32 -29.72
CA LYS A 104 7.13 1.21 -29.82
C LYS A 104 8.04 0.87 -31.00
N GLU A 105 8.22 -0.41 -31.30
CA GLU A 105 9.03 -0.86 -32.44
C GLU A 105 8.34 -0.60 -33.78
N GLY A 106 7.02 -0.75 -33.85
CA GLY A 106 6.23 -0.39 -35.04
C GLY A 106 6.21 1.11 -35.35
N SER A 107 6.20 1.97 -34.32
CA SER A 107 6.23 3.43 -34.48
C SER A 107 7.62 3.99 -34.83
N ALA A 108 8.69 3.22 -34.68
CA ALA A 108 10.05 3.64 -35.04
C ALA A 108 10.46 3.20 -36.45
N ALA A 109 9.62 2.39 -37.12
CA ALA A 109 9.83 1.89 -38.48
C ALA A 109 9.00 2.64 -39.54
N GLU A 110 8.24 3.66 -39.13
CA GLU A 110 7.47 4.60 -39.97
C GLU A 110 8.08 6.00 -39.87
#